data_AF-A0A1H3XY58-F1
#
_entry.id   AF-A0A1H3XY58-F1
#
_cell.length_a   1.000
_cell.length_b   1.000
_cell.length_c   1.000
_cell.angle_alpha   90.00
_cell.angle_beta   90.00
_cell.angle_gamma   90.00
#
_symmetry.space_group_name_H-M   'P 1'
#
loop_
_entity.id
_entity.type
_entity.pdbx_description
1 polymer ?
#
loop_
_entity_poly.entity_id
_entity_poly.type
_entity_poly.pdbx_seq_one_letter_code
_entity_poly.pdbx_strand_id
1 'polypeptide(L)'
;MIININIDISEEAYIRLMSGKSVPGQMKKALATGVITFDDWKHKTKKQRAKDKLVHQLEMGWVKESPEKYKVFLSIYKKLGLPRILSIIDREMKEAKTSLLDKELIETI
;
A
#
# COMPACT_ATOMS: atom_id res chain seq x y z
N MET A 1 0.96 28.05 38.11
CA MET A 1 -0.27 27.69 37.37
C MET A 1 -0.01 26.36 36.68
N ILE A 2 -0.72 25.29 37.05
CA ILE A 2 -0.59 23.96 36.41
C ILE A 2 -1.67 23.88 35.34
N ILE A 3 -1.29 23.60 34.09
CA ILE A 3 -2.22 23.42 32.98
C ILE A 3 -2.34 21.92 32.72
N ASN A 4 -3.54 21.38 32.94
CA ASN A 4 -3.83 19.98 32.60
C ASN A 4 -4.21 19.90 31.12
N ILE A 5 -3.47 19.09 30.37
CA ILE A 5 -3.71 18.86 28.93
C ILE A 5 -4.06 17.39 28.76
N ASN A 6 -5.26 17.13 28.23
CA ASN A 6 -5.70 15.77 27.89
C ASN A 6 -5.14 15.39 26.52
N ILE A 7 -4.33 14.33 26.49
CA ILE A 7 -3.70 13.81 25.28
C ILE A 7 -4.24 12.41 25.03
N ASP A 8 -4.84 12.20 23.87
CA ASP A 8 -5.25 10.88 23.40
C ASP A 8 -4.06 10.18 22.75
N ILE A 9 -3.70 9.01 23.29
CA ILE A 9 -2.52 8.22 22.91
C ILE A 9 -2.91 6.73 22.82
N SER A 10 -2.30 6.00 21.88
CA SER A 10 -2.47 4.53 21.82
C SER A 10 -1.85 3.85 23.04
N GLU A 11 -2.42 2.72 23.47
CA GLU A 11 -1.95 1.93 24.62
C GLU A 11 -0.47 1.50 24.50
N GLU A 12 -0.03 1.08 23.31
CA GLU A 12 1.38 0.69 23.08
C GLU A 12 2.36 1.86 23.26
N ALA A 13 1.97 3.06 22.80
CA ALA A 13 2.75 4.29 23.00
C ALA A 13 2.76 4.68 24.48
N TYR A 14 1.64 4.55 25.19
CA TYR A 14 1.55 4.79 26.63
C TYR A 14 2.52 3.88 27.40
N ILE A 15 2.51 2.57 27.15
CA ILE A 15 3.42 1.60 27.80
C ILE A 15 4.89 1.96 27.55
N ARG A 16 5.23 2.40 26.34
CA ARG A 16 6.59 2.85 26.01
C ARG A 16 7.00 4.11 26.77
N LEU A 17 6.11 5.10 26.85
CA LEU A 17 6.36 6.32 27.60
C LEU A 17 6.52 6.03 29.10
N MET A 18 5.66 5.18 29.67
CA MET A 18 5.73 4.76 31.08
C MET A 18 7.00 3.97 31.40
N SER A 19 7.60 3.31 30.40
CA SER A 19 8.90 2.64 30.53
C SER A 19 10.11 3.55 30.27
N GLY A 20 9.91 4.87 30.20
CA GLY A 20 10.96 5.87 30.00
C GLY A 20 11.52 5.91 28.57
N LYS A 21 10.86 5.27 27.60
CA LYS A 21 11.30 5.23 26.20
C LYS A 21 10.66 6.35 25.40
N SER A 22 11.44 6.96 24.50
CA SER A 22 10.92 7.94 23.54
C SER A 22 10.08 7.29 22.45
N VAL A 23 8.96 7.92 22.10
CA VAL A 23 8.08 7.49 20.99
C VAL A 23 8.08 8.56 19.90
N PRO A 24 8.56 8.27 18.67
CA PRO A 24 8.54 9.23 17.58
C PRO A 24 7.12 9.42 17.03
N GLY A 25 6.68 10.65 16.83
CA GLY A 25 5.33 10.91 16.31
C GLY A 25 5.03 12.39 16.18
N GLN A 26 3.77 12.68 15.87
CA GLN A 26 3.27 14.05 15.75
C GLN A 26 2.11 14.28 16.72
N MET A 27 2.13 15.40 17.44
CA MET A 27 0.97 15.88 18.19
C MET A 27 0.11 16.78 17.30
N LYS A 28 -1.19 16.53 17.29
CA LYS A 28 -2.18 17.35 16.58
C LYS A 28 -3.27 17.78 17.53
N LYS A 29 -3.59 19.07 17.55
CA LYS A 29 -4.72 19.60 18.30
C LYS A 29 -5.95 19.66 17.39
N ALA A 30 -7.02 18.98 17.76
CA ALA A 30 -8.29 19.11 17.07
C ALA A 30 -8.90 20.48 17.39
N LEU A 31 -9.14 21.30 16.37
CA LEU A 31 -9.68 22.66 16.52
C LEU A 31 -11.09 22.67 17.13
N ALA A 32 -11.89 21.62 16.86
CA ALA A 32 -13.28 21.54 17.30
C ALA A 32 -13.44 21.14 18.78
N THR A 33 -12.59 20.24 19.30
CA THR A 33 -12.75 19.67 20.65
C THR A 33 -11.64 20.09 21.62
N GLY A 34 -10.56 20.72 21.12
CA GLY A 34 -9.40 21.09 21.91
C GLY A 34 -8.52 19.92 22.36
N VAL A 35 -8.91 18.68 22.05
CA VAL A 35 -8.18 17.45 22.38
C VAL A 35 -6.89 17.39 21.57
N ILE A 36 -5.80 17.02 22.23
CA ILE A 36 -4.53 16.74 21.57
C ILE A 36 -4.44 15.25 21.29
N THR A 37 -4.26 14.86 20.03
CA THR A 37 -4.06 13.49 19.62
C THR A 37 -2.59 13.27 19.29
N PHE A 38 -2.00 12.17 19.76
CA PHE A 38 -0.66 11.76 19.40
C PHE A 38 -0.70 10.66 18.32
N ASP A 39 0.02 10.88 17.23
CA ASP A 39 0.08 9.99 16.07
C ASP A 39 1.51 9.44 15.91
N ASP A 40 1.73 8.19 16.34
CA ASP A 40 3.03 7.50 16.22
C ASP A 40 3.24 6.98 14.79
N TRP A 41 4.32 7.45 14.15
CA TRP A 41 4.69 7.07 12.79
C TRP A 41 4.94 5.57 12.61
N LYS A 42 5.47 4.88 13.63
CA LYS A 42 5.84 3.46 13.57
C LYS A 42 4.63 2.52 13.55
N HIS A 43 3.46 2.97 13.99
CA HIS A 43 2.24 2.16 13.98
C HIS A 43 1.46 2.27 12.65
N LYS A 44 1.66 3.35 11.88
CA LYS A 44 1.09 3.44 10.51
C LYS A 44 1.65 2.39 9.56
N THR A 45 2.90 1.96 9.76
CA THR A 45 3.56 0.97 8.91
C THR A 45 3.09 -0.47 9.14
N LYS A 46 2.34 -0.75 10.22
CA LYS A 46 2.01 -2.12 10.66
C LYS A 46 0.63 -2.64 10.26
N LYS A 47 -0.22 -1.85 9.58
CA LYS A 47 -1.19 -2.49 8.67
C LYS A 47 -0.42 -2.96 7.45
N GLN A 48 0.32 -4.06 7.62
CA GLN A 48 0.93 -4.84 6.55
C GLN A 48 -0.21 -5.26 5.62
N ARG A 49 -0.59 -4.39 4.67
CA ARG A 49 -1.32 -4.84 3.49
C ARG A 49 -0.47 -5.97 2.93
N ALA A 50 -1.05 -7.16 2.82
CA ALA A 50 -0.42 -8.27 2.13
C ALA A 50 0.15 -7.69 0.83
N LYS A 51 1.48 -7.70 0.71
CA LYS A 51 2.13 -7.04 -0.42
C LYS A 51 1.72 -7.82 -1.66
N ASP A 52 1.22 -7.11 -2.66
CA ASP A 52 0.91 -7.73 -3.95
C ASP A 52 2.15 -8.48 -4.45
N LYS A 53 2.01 -9.77 -4.75
CA LYS A 53 3.08 -10.62 -5.29
C LYS A 53 3.22 -10.34 -6.78
N LEU A 54 4.44 -10.17 -7.27
CA LEU A 54 4.67 -10.09 -8.72
C LEU A 54 4.52 -11.48 -9.32
N VAL A 55 3.61 -11.63 -10.27
CA VAL A 55 3.40 -12.88 -11.01
C VAL A 55 4.31 -12.88 -12.23
N HIS A 56 4.25 -11.81 -13.02
CA HIS A 56 5.01 -11.68 -14.24
C HIS A 56 5.33 -10.22 -14.57
N GLN A 57 6.49 -9.97 -15.15
CA GLN A 57 6.89 -8.66 -15.64
C GLN A 57 6.59 -8.58 -17.13
N LEU A 58 5.83 -7.56 -17.51
CA LEU A 58 5.45 -7.28 -18.88
C LEU A 58 6.42 -6.24 -19.48
N GLU A 59 6.43 -6.10 -20.82
CA GLU A 59 7.30 -5.13 -21.49
C GLU A 59 6.98 -3.69 -21.03
N MET A 60 5.69 -3.36 -20.94
CA MET A 60 5.20 -2.03 -20.56
C MET A 60 4.51 -2.01 -19.17
N GLY A 61 4.73 -3.02 -18.32
CA GLY A 61 4.02 -3.11 -17.05
C GLY A 61 4.27 -4.35 -16.21
N TRP A 62 3.24 -4.78 -15.47
CA TRP A 62 3.33 -5.97 -14.62
C TRP A 62 1.96 -6.61 -14.33
N VAL A 63 2.00 -7.92 -14.07
CA VAL A 63 0.90 -8.70 -13.51
C VAL A 63 1.21 -8.99 -12.05
N LYS A 64 0.27 -8.64 -11.16
CA LYS A 64 0.41 -8.80 -9.72
C LYS A 64 -0.79 -9.53 -9.11
N GLU A 65 -0.53 -10.30 -8.08
CA GLU A 65 -1.50 -11.06 -7.31
C GLU A 65 -1.69 -10.42 -5.94
N SER A 66 -2.94 -10.11 -5.62
CA SER A 66 -3.44 -9.64 -4.32
C SER A 66 -4.27 -10.77 -3.72
N PRO A 67 -4.53 -10.81 -2.39
CA PRO A 67 -5.27 -11.91 -1.77
C PRO A 67 -6.62 -12.27 -2.42
N GLU A 68 -7.30 -11.30 -3.04
CA GLU A 68 -8.62 -11.48 -3.64
C GLU A 68 -8.65 -11.26 -5.16
N LYS A 69 -7.55 -10.84 -5.78
CA LYS A 69 -7.57 -10.41 -7.19
C LYS A 69 -6.21 -10.43 -7.87
N TYR A 70 -6.25 -10.70 -9.16
CA TYR A 70 -5.15 -10.39 -10.08
C TYR A 70 -5.30 -8.97 -10.63
N LYS A 71 -4.18 -8.26 -10.75
CA LYS A 71 -4.11 -6.89 -11.25
C LYS A 71 -3.12 -6.84 -12.40
N VAL A 72 -3.55 -6.30 -13.52
CA VAL A 72 -2.67 -5.99 -14.65
C VAL A 72 -2.50 -4.47 -14.70
N PHE A 73 -1.26 -4.00 -14.68
CA PHE A 73 -0.93 -2.59 -14.80
C PHE A 73 -0.09 -2.38 -16.05
N LEU A 74 -0.45 -1.37 -16.84
CA LEU A 74 0.28 -0.95 -18.03
C LEU A 74 0.56 0.54 -17.98
N SER A 75 1.74 0.95 -18.43
CA SER A 75 2.12 2.34 -18.58
C SER A 75 2.64 2.56 -20.00
N ILE A 76 1.88 3.31 -20.81
CA ILE A 76 2.16 3.49 -22.23
C ILE A 76 2.25 4.98 -22.53
N TYR A 77 3.27 5.39 -23.28
CA TYR A 77 3.45 6.79 -23.67
C TYR A 77 2.34 7.27 -24.61
N LYS A 78 1.65 8.35 -24.24
CA LYS A 78 0.56 8.95 -25.04
C LYS A 78 1.00 9.39 -26.45
N LYS A 79 2.28 9.72 -26.65
CA LYS A 79 2.85 10.16 -27.94
C LYS A 79 2.81 9.10 -29.05
N LEU A 80 2.53 7.83 -28.72
CA LEU A 80 2.50 6.73 -29.69
C LEU A 80 1.25 6.72 -30.56
N GLY A 81 0.22 7.49 -30.20
CA GLY A 81 -1.06 7.53 -30.89
C GLY A 81 -1.97 6.35 -30.52
N LEU A 82 -3.29 6.58 -30.57
CA LEU A 82 -4.30 5.62 -30.12
C LEU A 82 -4.21 4.24 -30.79
N PRO A 83 -4.05 4.11 -32.13
CA PRO A 83 -4.00 2.79 -32.76
C PRO A 83 -2.86 1.92 -32.23
N ARG A 84 -1.68 2.54 -31.99
CA ARG A 84 -0.52 1.82 -31.48
C ARG A 84 -0.67 1.49 -30.00
N ILE A 85 -1.28 2.37 -29.21
CA ILE A 85 -1.59 2.11 -27.81
C ILE A 85 -2.53 0.90 -27.70
N LEU A 86 -3.59 0.84 -28.51
CA LEU A 86 -4.54 -0.29 -28.50
C LEU A 86 -3.84 -1.61 -28.86
N SER A 87 -3.02 -1.60 -29.91
CA SER A 87 -2.25 -2.79 -30.30
C SER A 87 -1.29 -3.26 -29.20
N ILE A 88 -0.65 -2.33 -28.47
CA ILE A 88 0.20 -2.67 -27.32
C ILE A 88 -0.64 -3.29 -26.20
N ILE A 89 -1.79 -2.68 -25.87
CA ILE A 89 -2.70 -3.21 -24.84
C ILE A 89 -3.13 -4.64 -25.18
N ASP A 90 -3.54 -4.91 -26.41
CA ASP A 90 -4.00 -6.24 -26.81
C ASP A 90 -2.89 -7.30 -26.69
N ARG A 91 -1.67 -6.94 -27.10
CA ARG A 91 -0.50 -7.81 -27.00
C ARG A 91 -0.15 -8.11 -25.54
N GLU A 92 -0.05 -7.08 -24.72
CA GLU A 92 0.27 -7.19 -23.29
C GLU A 92 -0.79 -7.98 -22.52
N MET A 93 -2.07 -7.79 -22.87
CA MET A 93 -3.16 -8.56 -22.27
C MET A 93 -3.13 -10.03 -22.67
N LYS A 94 -2.69 -10.36 -23.89
CA LYS A 94 -2.49 -11.74 -24.30
C LYS A 94 -1.39 -12.40 -23.47
N GLU A 95 -0.26 -11.73 -23.31
CA GLU A 95 0.87 -12.22 -22.51
C GLU A 95 0.51 -12.37 -21.03
N ALA A 96 -0.20 -11.39 -20.46
CA ALA A 96 -0.71 -11.47 -19.09
C ALA A 96 -1.60 -12.72 -18.89
N LYS A 97 -2.51 -13.01 -19.82
CA LYS A 97 -3.36 -14.21 -19.76
C LYS A 97 -2.53 -15.50 -19.78
N THR A 98 -1.57 -15.60 -20.70
CA THR A 98 -0.68 -16.76 -20.77
C THR A 98 0.10 -16.94 -19.47
N SER A 99 0.65 -15.88 -18.91
CA SER A 99 1.41 -15.96 -17.65
C SER A 99 0.57 -16.42 -16.45
N LEU A 100 -0.72 -16.07 -16.41
CA LEU A 100 -1.64 -16.53 -15.37
C LEU A 100 -1.98 -18.01 -15.52
N LEU A 101 -2.18 -18.48 -16.76
CA LEU A 101 -2.42 -19.90 -17.05
C LEU A 101 -1.19 -20.75 -16.71
N ASP A 102 0.01 -20.30 -17.08
CA ASP A 102 1.25 -21.01 -16.77
C ASP A 102 1.46 -21.14 -15.26
N LYS A 103 1.19 -20.07 -14.50
CA LYS A 103 1.21 -20.10 -13.03
C LYS A 103 0.24 -21.15 -12.49
N GLU A 104 -1.01 -21.17 -12.97
CA GLU A 104 -2.03 -22.12 -12.50
C GLU A 104 -1.64 -23.58 -12.81
N LEU A 105 -1.09 -23.84 -14.01
CA LEU A 105 -0.59 -25.16 -14.38
C LEU A 105 0.57 -25.62 -13.49
N ILE A 106 1.51 -24.72 -13.18
CA ILE A 106 2.66 -25.02 -12.30
C ILE A 106 2.22 -25.26 -10.86
N GLU A 107 1.26 -24.49 -10.35
CA GLU A 107 0.76 -24.63 -8.97
C GLU A 107 -0.15 -25.85 -8.78
N THR A 108 -0.66 -26.45 -9.87
CA THR A 108 -1.54 -27.63 -9.84
C THR A 108 -0.79 -28.97 -9.94
N ILE A 109 0.49 -28.96 -10.30
CA ILE A 109 1.38 -30.15 -10.37
C ILE A 109 2.11 -30.35 -9.04
#